data_AF-A0A930QMA5-F1
#
_entry.id   AF-A0A930QMA5-F1
#
_cell.length_a   1.000
_cell.length_b   1.000
_cell.length_c   1.000
_cell.angle_alpha   90.00
_cell.angle_beta   90.00
_cell.angle_gamma   90.00
#
_symmetry.space_group_name_H-M   'P 1'
#
loop_
_entity.id
_entity.type
_entity.pdbx_description
1 polymer ?
#
loop_
_entity_poly.entity_id
_entity_poly.type
_entity_poly.pdbx_seq_one_letter_code
_entity_poly.pdbx_strand_id
1 'polypeptide(L)' 'KGIHLTALRVGQMLEIEGEAESYEALATMTAHIAADGFFRAPPVLAEASREDGHIRFVLCTDGVGL' A
#
# COMPACT_ATOMS: atom_id res chain seq x y z
N LYS A 1 0.44 7.49 12.29
CA LYS A 1 -0.47 8.56 11.77
C LYS A 1 -0.01 8.86 10.35
N GLY A 2 -0.92 9.22 9.46
CA GLY A 2 -0.55 9.57 8.09
C GLY A 2 -0.80 8.53 7.02
N ILE A 3 -1.40 7.37 7.35
CA ILE A 3 -1.95 6.43 6.38
C ILE A 3 -3.41 6.15 6.74
N HIS A 4 -4.29 6.16 5.75
CA HIS A 4 -5.67 5.74 5.85
C HIS A 4 -5.98 4.74 4.74
N LEU A 5 -6.34 3.50 5.09
CA LEU A 5 -6.72 2.48 4.11
C LEU A 5 -8.20 2.67 3.74
N THR A 6 -8.49 2.74 2.45
CA THR A 6 -9.82 3.05 1.92
C THR A 6 -10.48 1.86 1.27
N ALA A 7 -9.71 0.95 0.67
CA ALA A 7 -10.25 -0.28 0.10
C ALA A 7 -9.23 -1.43 0.12
N LEU A 8 -9.78 -2.64 0.13
CA LEU A 8 -9.05 -3.89 -0.09
C LEU A 8 -9.81 -4.68 -1.16
N ARG A 9 -9.15 -5.02 -2.27
CA ARG A 9 -9.76 -5.82 -3.34
C ARG A 9 -8.95 -7.08 -3.57
N VAL A 10 -9.67 -8.18 -3.73
CA VAL A 10 -9.09 -9.51 -3.99
C VAL A 10 -9.52 -9.95 -5.39
N GLY A 11 -8.55 -10.10 -6.28
CA GLY A 11 -8.74 -10.59 -7.65
C GLY A 11 -7.65 -11.58 -8.03
N GLN A 12 -7.02 -11.37 -9.20
CA GLN A 12 -5.78 -12.10 -9.54
C GLN A 12 -4.61 -11.72 -8.62
N MET A 13 -4.62 -10.49 -8.11
CA MET A 13 -3.71 -9.97 -7.08
C MET A 13 -4.53 -9.36 -5.93
N LEU A 14 -3.88 -9.14 -4.79
CA LEU A 14 -4.41 -8.34 -3.70
C LEU A 14 -4.05 -6.88 -3.95
N GLU A 15 -5.06 -6.02 -4.01
CA GLU A 15 -4.93 -4.57 -4.13
C GLU A 15 -5.32 -3.91 -2.82
N ILE A 16 -4.44 -3.03 -2.32
CA ILE A 16 -4.66 -2.24 -1.12
C ILE A 16 -4.67 -0.77 -1.56
N GLU A 17 -5.80 -0.11 -1.40
CA GLU A 17 -5.94 1.31 -1.67
C GLU A 17 -5.89 2.11 -0.36
N GLY A 18 -5.30 3.29 -0.44
CA GLY A 18 -5.30 4.20 0.68
C GLY A 18 -4.86 5.60 0.34
N GLU A 19 -4.78 6.41 1.39
CA GLU A 19 -4.36 7.79 1.37
C GLU A 19 -3.22 7.97 2.36
N ALA A 20 -2.18 8.70 1.94
CA ALA A 20 -1.04 9.06 2.75
C ALA A 20 -0.93 10.58 2.92
N GLU A 21 -0.48 11.04 4.08
CA GLU A 21 -0.23 12.48 4.32
C GLU A 21 1.03 12.98 3.58
N SER A 22 1.95 12.08 3.25
CA SER A 22 3.19 12.38 2.56
C SER A 22 3.79 11.14 1.88
N TYR A 23 4.68 11.35 0.91
CA TYR A 23 5.40 10.26 0.25
C TYR A 23 6.35 9.56 1.24
N GLU A 24 6.83 10.29 2.25
CA GLU A 24 7.62 9.72 3.34
C GLU A 24 6.80 8.73 4.17
N ALA A 25 5.57 9.10 4.57
CA ALA A 25 4.66 8.20 5.29
C ALA A 25 4.36 6.93 4.48
N LEU A 26 4.14 7.09 3.17
CA LEU A 26 3.93 5.96 2.25
C LEU A 26 5.17 5.04 2.18
N ALA A 27 6.36 5.62 1.99
CA ALA A 27 7.61 4.86 1.89
C ALA A 27 7.94 4.12 3.20
N THR A 28 7.73 4.76 4.35
CA THR A 28 7.89 4.14 5.66
C THR A 28 6.95 2.95 5.82
N MET A 29 5.67 3.09 5.45
CA MET A 29 4.71 2.00 5.50
C MET A 29 5.13 0.82 4.60
N THR A 30 5.50 1.09 3.35
CA THR A 30 5.91 0.02 2.42
C THR A 30 7.16 -0.72 2.91
N ALA A 31 8.11 -0.01 3.54
CA ALA A 31 9.30 -0.61 4.12
C ALA A 31 8.97 -1.53 5.30
N HIS A 32 8.06 -1.12 6.19
CA HIS A 32 7.60 -1.95 7.30
C HIS A 32 6.90 -3.22 6.80
N ILE A 33 5.97 -3.08 5.85
CA ILE A 33 5.25 -4.22 5.28
C ILE A 33 6.21 -5.23 4.62
N ALA A 34 7.23 -4.75 3.90
CA ALA A 34 8.24 -5.61 3.29
C ALA A 34 9.09 -6.35 4.34
N ALA A 35 9.38 -5.72 5.48
CA ALA A 35 10.17 -6.31 6.57
C ALA A 35 9.39 -7.34 7.38
N ASP A 36 8.07 -7.17 7.51
CA ASP A 36 7.21 -8.04 8.32
C ASP A 36 6.97 -9.42 7.71
N GLY A 37 7.32 -9.62 6.42
CA GLY A 37 7.22 -10.94 5.75
C GLY A 37 5.80 -11.47 5.61
N PHE A 38 4.79 -10.62 5.79
CA PHE A 38 3.37 -10.99 5.80
C PHE A 38 2.85 -11.46 4.42
N PHE A 39 3.39 -10.89 3.35
CA PHE A 39 3.02 -11.23 1.98
C PHE A 39 4.02 -12.21 1.36
N ARG A 40 3.54 -13.07 0.44
CA ARG A 40 4.43 -14.00 -0.29
C ARG A 40 5.52 -13.27 -1.07
N ALA A 41 5.19 -12.08 -1.57
CA ALA A 41 6.09 -11.17 -2.23
C ALA A 41 5.88 -9.75 -1.69
N PRO A 42 6.93 -8.91 -1.61
CA PRO A 42 6.80 -7.53 -1.19
C PRO A 42 5.75 -6.79 -2.03
N PRO A 43 4.81 -6.06 -1.41
CA PRO A 43 3.85 -5.25 -2.16
C PRO A 43 4.55 -4.18 -2.98
N VAL A 44 4.07 -3.99 -4.20
CA VAL A 44 4.59 -3.03 -5.17
C VAL A 44 3.64 -1.84 -5.24
N LEU A 45 4.19 -0.63 -5.27
CA LEU A 45 3.42 0.58 -5.52
C LEU A 45 3.01 0.62 -7.00
N ALA A 46 1.75 0.31 -7.26
CA ALA A 46 1.18 0.30 -8.60
C ALA A 46 0.79 1.73 -9.04
N GLU A 47 0.17 2.48 -8.13
CA GLU A 47 -0.25 3.85 -8.40
C GLU A 47 0.02 4.76 -7.20
N ALA A 48 0.40 6.01 -7.48
CA ALA A 48 0.46 7.08 -6.49
C ALA A 48 0.20 8.44 -7.14
N SER A 49 -0.85 9.13 -6.71
CA SER A 49 -1.21 10.48 -7.16
C SER A 49 -1.37 11.42 -5.97
N ARG A 50 -1.09 12.71 -6.16
CA ARG A 50 -1.34 13.73 -5.14
C ARG A 50 -2.67 14.43 -5.42
N GLU A 51 -3.59 14.38 -4.45
CA GLU A 51 -4.95 14.93 -4.56
C GLU A 51 -5.34 15.60 -3.24
N ASP A 52 -5.83 16.83 -3.30
CA ASP A 52 -6.36 17.61 -2.16
C ASP A 52 -5.47 17.61 -0.89
N GLY A 53 -4.15 17.63 -1.08
CA GLY A 53 -3.16 17.67 0.01
C GLY A 53 -2.72 16.30 0.53
N HIS A 54 -3.34 15.22 0.06
CA HIS A 54 -2.99 13.84 0.38
C HIS A 54 -2.42 13.11 -0.84
N ILE A 55 -1.88 11.92 -0.63
CA ILE A 55 -1.41 11.03 -1.70
C ILE A 55 -2.32 9.81 -1.72
N ARG A 56 -3.11 9.66 -2.77
CA ARG A 56 -3.82 8.41 -3.04
C ARG A 56 -2.81 7.41 -3.57
N PHE A 57 -2.89 6.18 -3.09
CA PHE A 57 -2.01 5.11 -3.53
C PHE A 57 -2.75 3.78 -3.71
N VAL A 58 -2.17 2.93 -4.55
CA VAL A 58 -2.54 1.52 -4.72
C VAL A 58 -1.30 0.66 -4.59
N LEU A 59 -1.33 -0.29 -3.66
CA LEU A 59 -0.32 -1.35 -3.54
C LEU A 59 -0.88 -2.65 -4.09
N CYS A 60 -0.08 -3.37 -4.88
CA CYS A 60 -0.40 -4.69 -5.40
C CYS A 60 0.55 -5.74 -4.84
N THR A 61 0.04 -6.91 -4.48
CA THR A 61 0.85 -8.06 -4.06
C THR A 61 0.20 -9.37 -4.46
N ASP A 62 1.00 -10.43 -4.62
CA ASP A 62 0.58 -11.77 -5.06
C ASP A 62 -0.22 -12.56 -4.00
N GLY A 63 -0.88 -11.85 -3.08
CA GLY A 63 -1.71 -12.41 -2.01
C GLY A 63 -0.95 -12.72 -0.71
N VAL A 64 -1.73 -13.10 0.30
CA VAL A 64 -1.21 -13.45 1.63
C VAL A 64 -0.47 -14.78 1.63
N GLY A 65 0.69 -14.81 2.27
CA GLY A 65 1.50 -16.01 2.47
C GLY A 65 1.23 -16.62 3.83
N LEU A 66 0.19 -17.45 3.92
CA LEU A 66 0.03 -18.41 5.02
C LEU A 66 0.50 -19.79 4.57
#